data_AF-A0A6L5H7Y2-F1
#
_entry.id   AF-A0A6L5H7Y2-F1
#
_cell.length_a   1.000
_cell.length_b   1.000
_cell.length_c   1.000
_cell.angle_alpha   90.00
_cell.angle_beta   90.00
_cell.angle_gamma   90.00
#
_symmetry.space_group_name_H-M   'P 1'
#
loop_
_entity.id
_entity.type
_entity.pdbx_description
1 polymer ?
#
loop_
_entity_poly.entity_id
_entity_poly.type
_entity_poly.pdbx_seq_one_letter_code
_entity_poly.pdbx_strand_id
1 'polypeptide(L)'
;MCGIVGLYLKNPALESQLGKLFEPMLEAMTDRGPDSAGFAIYGDEVGEGWVKLTLQATTEHYDFKALIAALEGKLGAPLDWFQNASAIVLKIKAEEAAVRAALGELAPTVRIMSAGKSIEILKGMGLPKEISERFGLGSMKGSHIIGHTRMATESAVTMEGSHPFSTGADLCLVHNGSLSNHFRLRQELRREGINFDTENDTEVAAGYLAWRLQQGDSLKTALDSSLEALDGFFTFAIGTRNGFAVIRDPIACKPAILAETDDYVAMASEYQALSSLPGIEKAKVWEPVPATMYIWERESA
;
A
#
# COMPACT_ATOMS: atom_id res chain seq x y z
N MET A 1 9.36 -7.55 14.97
CA MET A 1 8.25 -6.58 15.01
C MET A 1 8.25 -5.89 13.68
N CYS A 2 7.14 -5.87 12.92
CA CYS A 2 7.10 -5.32 11.55
C CYS A 2 7.83 -3.96 11.37
N GLY A 3 8.21 -3.62 10.15
CA GLY A 3 8.74 -2.31 9.78
C GLY A 3 7.80 -1.61 8.80
N ILE A 4 7.68 -0.29 8.93
CA ILE A 4 7.07 0.57 7.90
C ILE A 4 8.16 1.49 7.36
N VAL A 5 8.14 1.71 6.05
CA VAL A 5 8.88 2.78 5.37
C VAL A 5 7.98 3.52 4.39
N GLY A 6 8.18 4.82 4.23
CA GLY A 6 7.47 5.65 3.28
C GLY A 6 8.38 6.75 2.74
N LEU A 7 8.26 7.05 1.45
CA LEU A 7 8.99 8.12 0.79
C LEU A 7 8.07 8.86 -0.16
N TYR A 8 7.91 10.16 0.08
CA TYR A 8 7.14 11.08 -0.73
C TYR A 8 8.06 12.16 -1.29
N LEU A 9 8.14 12.28 -2.62
CA LEU A 9 9.03 13.23 -3.29
C LEU A 9 8.28 14.54 -3.55
N LYS A 10 8.76 15.62 -2.93
CA LYS A 10 8.30 16.99 -3.21
C LYS A 10 8.90 17.50 -4.52
N ASN A 11 10.15 17.11 -4.80
CA ASN A 11 10.89 17.51 -6.00
C ASN A 11 10.67 16.52 -7.15
N PRO A 12 9.99 16.92 -8.25
CA PRO A 12 9.75 16.05 -9.40
C PRO A 12 11.03 15.50 -10.07
N ALA A 13 12.17 16.19 -9.92
CA ALA A 13 13.45 15.74 -10.49
C ALA A 13 13.93 14.40 -9.90
N LEU A 14 13.45 14.04 -8.70
CA LEU A 14 13.79 12.80 -8.01
C LEU A 14 12.88 11.63 -8.38
N GLU A 15 11.74 11.84 -9.04
CA GLU A 15 10.75 10.79 -9.32
C GLU A 15 11.31 9.62 -10.14
N SER A 16 12.28 9.93 -11.01
CA SER A 16 13.00 8.92 -11.79
C SER A 16 13.91 8.00 -10.96
N GLN A 17 14.17 8.36 -9.70
CA GLN A 17 15.04 7.66 -8.77
C GLN A 17 14.28 7.12 -7.54
N LEU A 18 12.93 7.20 -7.52
CA LEU A 18 12.13 6.82 -6.36
C LEU A 18 12.48 5.41 -5.84
N GLY A 19 12.47 4.41 -6.73
CA GLY A 19 12.80 3.04 -6.40
C GLY A 19 14.21 2.88 -5.83
N LYS A 20 15.21 3.51 -6.47
CA LYS A 20 16.61 3.51 -6.02
C LYS A 20 16.79 4.13 -4.63
N LEU A 21 16.03 5.17 -4.30
CA LEU A 21 16.07 5.82 -2.99
C LEU A 21 15.36 4.98 -1.93
N PHE A 22 14.29 4.28 -2.31
CA PHE A 22 13.42 3.55 -1.40
C PHE A 22 13.89 2.13 -1.07
N GLU A 23 14.52 1.43 -2.03
CA GLU A 23 15.01 0.06 -1.86
C GLU A 23 15.90 -0.12 -0.62
N PRO A 24 16.92 0.74 -0.36
CA PRO A 24 17.71 0.65 0.86
C PRO A 24 16.90 0.87 2.14
N MET A 25 15.84 1.69 2.09
CA MET A 25 14.95 1.93 3.24
C MET A 25 14.21 0.63 3.60
N LEU A 26 13.65 -0.05 2.59
CA LEU A 26 12.91 -1.28 2.78
C LEU A 26 13.82 -2.42 3.28
N GLU A 27 15.02 -2.55 2.70
CA GLU A 27 16.00 -3.56 3.11
C GLU A 27 16.52 -3.36 4.54
N ALA A 28 16.71 -2.11 4.97
CA ALA A 28 17.11 -1.80 6.35
C ALA A 28 16.08 -2.29 7.39
N MET A 29 14.84 -2.55 7.00
CA MET A 29 13.79 -3.06 7.89
C MET A 29 13.71 -4.60 7.92
N THR A 30 14.71 -5.31 7.41
CA THR A 30 14.75 -6.78 7.41
C THR A 30 14.66 -7.38 8.81
N ASP A 31 15.44 -6.87 9.77
CA ASP A 31 15.46 -7.40 11.15
C ASP A 31 14.12 -7.18 11.88
N ARG A 32 13.32 -6.23 11.40
CA ARG A 32 11.97 -5.99 11.90
C ARG A 32 10.97 -7.02 11.35
N GLY A 33 11.09 -7.40 10.08
CA GLY A 33 10.12 -8.27 9.41
C GLY A 33 10.70 -9.11 8.28
N PRO A 34 11.25 -10.30 8.58
CA PRO A 34 11.89 -11.15 7.57
C PRO A 34 10.91 -12.07 6.81
N ASP A 35 9.65 -12.18 7.23
CA ASP A 35 8.73 -13.21 6.71
C ASP A 35 8.16 -12.84 5.34
N SER A 36 7.89 -11.56 5.14
CA SER A 36 7.33 -11.04 3.90
C SER A 36 7.54 -9.54 3.79
N ALA A 37 7.60 -9.04 2.57
CA ALA A 37 7.63 -7.61 2.31
C ALA A 37 6.71 -7.23 1.15
N GLY A 38 6.42 -5.95 1.05
CA GLY A 38 5.67 -5.39 -0.05
C GLY A 38 5.68 -3.88 -0.03
N PHE A 39 5.25 -3.30 -1.14
CA PHE A 39 5.18 -1.86 -1.32
C PHE A 39 4.03 -1.46 -2.25
N ALA A 40 3.54 -0.24 -2.04
CA ALA A 40 2.59 0.46 -2.88
C ALA A 40 3.31 1.66 -3.49
N ILE A 41 3.47 1.67 -4.81
CA ILE A 41 4.10 2.78 -5.55
C ILE A 41 3.04 3.54 -6.34
N TYR A 42 3.24 4.86 -6.48
CA TYR A 42 2.33 5.75 -7.19
C TYR A 42 3.07 6.45 -8.32
N GLY A 43 2.74 6.07 -9.55
CA GLY A 43 3.38 6.57 -10.76
C GLY A 43 2.69 6.01 -11.99
N ASP A 44 3.16 6.42 -13.18
CA ASP A 44 2.62 5.91 -14.45
C ASP A 44 1.08 5.94 -14.48
N GLU A 45 0.56 7.14 -14.16
CA GLU A 45 -0.86 7.37 -13.97
C GLU A 45 -1.62 7.30 -15.30
N VAL A 46 -2.76 6.62 -15.31
CA VAL A 46 -3.62 6.51 -16.49
C VAL A 46 -4.57 7.70 -16.64
N GLY A 47 -4.87 8.05 -17.89
CA GLY A 47 -5.79 9.14 -18.23
C GLY A 47 -7.26 8.86 -17.91
N GLU A 48 -8.13 9.81 -18.25
CA GLU A 48 -9.57 9.68 -18.00
C GLU A 48 -10.21 8.46 -18.70
N GLY A 49 -11.13 7.82 -17.98
CA GLY A 49 -11.82 6.60 -18.42
C GLY A 49 -10.95 5.33 -18.39
N TRP A 50 -9.68 5.43 -17.96
CA TRP A 50 -8.83 4.27 -17.72
C TRP A 50 -8.77 3.96 -16.22
N VAL A 51 -8.65 2.67 -15.93
CA VAL A 51 -8.34 2.13 -14.61
C VAL A 51 -7.06 1.30 -14.70
N LYS A 52 -6.22 1.40 -13.68
CA LYS A 52 -5.00 0.65 -13.46
C LYS A 52 -5.23 -0.33 -12.31
N LEU A 53 -4.92 -1.60 -12.53
CA LEU A 53 -5.03 -2.66 -11.53
C LEU A 53 -3.71 -3.41 -11.44
N THR A 54 -3.34 -3.80 -10.23
CA THR A 54 -2.31 -4.82 -10.02
C THR A 54 -3.00 -6.12 -9.65
N LEU A 55 -2.74 -7.18 -10.43
CA LEU A 55 -3.27 -8.51 -10.18
C LEU A 55 -2.13 -9.45 -9.79
N GLN A 56 -2.35 -10.33 -8.81
CA GLN A 56 -1.40 -11.37 -8.43
C GLN A 56 -2.11 -12.72 -8.34
N ALA A 57 -1.44 -13.76 -8.85
CA ALA A 57 -1.88 -15.13 -8.71
C ALA A 57 -1.08 -15.83 -7.59
N THR A 58 -1.75 -16.71 -6.85
CA THR A 58 -1.08 -17.57 -5.86
C THR A 58 -0.51 -18.84 -6.48
N THR A 59 -1.01 -19.22 -7.66
CA THR A 59 -0.52 -20.37 -8.42
C THR A 59 0.76 -19.99 -9.17
N GLU A 60 1.80 -20.79 -9.00
CA GLU A 60 3.00 -20.69 -9.83
C GLU A 60 2.64 -20.87 -11.30
N HIS A 61 3.30 -20.09 -12.18
CA HIS A 61 3.13 -20.17 -13.64
C HIS A 61 1.69 -19.93 -14.15
N TYR A 62 0.90 -19.12 -13.44
CA TYR A 62 -0.42 -18.71 -13.92
C TYR A 62 -0.36 -18.08 -15.32
N ASP A 63 -1.24 -18.53 -16.23
CA ASP A 63 -1.27 -18.04 -17.61
C ASP A 63 -2.01 -16.70 -17.71
N PHE A 64 -1.28 -15.63 -17.39
CA PHE A 64 -1.81 -14.27 -17.53
C PHE A 64 -2.13 -13.89 -18.97
N LYS A 65 -1.48 -14.48 -19.98
CA LYS A 65 -1.78 -14.17 -21.38
C LYS A 65 -3.19 -14.65 -21.75
N ALA A 66 -3.55 -15.86 -21.32
CA ALA A 66 -4.89 -16.39 -21.50
C ALA A 66 -5.93 -15.54 -20.76
N LEU A 67 -5.65 -15.12 -19.52
CA LEU A 67 -6.54 -14.24 -18.76
C LEU A 67 -6.76 -12.90 -19.48
N ILE A 68 -5.70 -12.24 -19.95
CA ILE A 68 -5.81 -10.97 -20.65
C ILE A 68 -6.61 -11.11 -21.96
N ALA A 69 -6.37 -12.16 -22.75
CA ALA A 69 -7.15 -12.41 -23.97
C ALA A 69 -8.64 -12.62 -23.67
N ALA A 70 -8.96 -13.32 -22.58
CA ALA A 70 -10.35 -13.52 -22.14
C ALA A 70 -10.99 -12.21 -21.65
N LEU A 71 -10.25 -11.37 -20.93
CA LEU A 71 -10.71 -10.05 -20.49
C LEU A 71 -10.96 -9.12 -21.68
N GLU A 72 -10.04 -9.10 -22.65
CA GLU A 72 -10.19 -8.32 -23.89
C GLU A 72 -11.45 -8.73 -24.64
N GLY A 73 -11.67 -10.03 -24.82
CA GLY A 73 -12.87 -10.56 -25.47
C GLY A 73 -14.17 -10.25 -24.73
N LYS A 74 -14.15 -10.22 -23.39
CA LYS A 74 -15.33 -9.96 -22.56
C LYS A 74 -15.69 -8.48 -22.46
N LEU A 75 -14.69 -7.61 -22.31
CA LEU A 75 -14.90 -6.17 -22.10
C LEU A 75 -14.89 -5.38 -23.41
N GLY A 76 -14.24 -5.89 -24.47
CA GLY A 76 -14.13 -5.22 -25.75
C GLY A 76 -13.46 -3.83 -25.66
N ALA A 77 -12.65 -3.62 -24.63
CA ALA A 77 -12.05 -2.33 -24.31
C ALA A 77 -10.53 -2.34 -24.57
N PRO A 78 -9.94 -1.21 -25.02
CA PRO A 78 -8.50 -1.07 -25.10
C PRO A 78 -7.84 -1.36 -23.75
N LEU A 79 -6.81 -2.20 -23.78
CA LEU A 79 -6.00 -2.52 -22.62
C LEU A 79 -4.50 -2.50 -22.96
N ASP A 80 -3.70 -2.23 -21.94
CA ASP A 80 -2.24 -2.34 -21.93
C ASP A 80 -1.84 -3.09 -20.66
N TRP A 81 -0.81 -3.92 -20.74
CA TRP A 81 -0.37 -4.67 -19.57
C TRP A 81 1.08 -5.12 -19.68
N PHE A 82 1.70 -5.30 -18.52
CA PHE A 82 2.97 -5.98 -18.40
C PHE A 82 2.98 -6.91 -17.20
N GLN A 83 3.85 -7.91 -17.24
CA GLN A 83 4.09 -8.82 -16.13
C GLN A 83 5.33 -8.39 -15.35
N ASN A 84 5.21 -8.34 -14.03
CA ASN A 84 6.31 -8.13 -13.09
C ASN A 84 6.33 -9.28 -12.08
N ALA A 85 7.22 -10.25 -12.30
CA ALA A 85 7.30 -11.49 -11.54
C ALA A 85 5.93 -12.20 -11.42
N SER A 86 5.40 -12.33 -10.20
CA SER A 86 4.11 -12.96 -9.89
C SER A 86 2.90 -12.03 -10.07
N ALA A 87 3.13 -10.77 -10.44
CA ALA A 87 2.09 -9.77 -10.66
C ALA A 87 1.95 -9.40 -12.13
N ILE A 88 0.76 -8.91 -12.49
CA ILE A 88 0.56 -8.11 -13.70
C ILE A 88 0.04 -6.73 -13.33
N VAL A 89 0.47 -5.73 -14.09
CA VAL A 89 -0.12 -4.40 -14.08
C VAL A 89 -0.97 -4.28 -15.33
N LEU A 90 -2.28 -4.14 -15.15
CA LEU A 90 -3.27 -4.00 -16.20
C LEU A 90 -3.80 -2.57 -16.21
N LYS A 91 -3.72 -1.92 -17.36
CA LYS A 91 -4.40 -0.65 -17.64
C LYS A 91 -5.49 -0.92 -18.65
N ILE A 92 -6.73 -0.56 -18.34
CA ILE A 92 -7.85 -0.83 -19.23
C ILE A 92 -8.82 0.34 -19.25
N LYS A 93 -9.33 0.67 -20.44
CA LYS A 93 -10.30 1.75 -20.62
C LYS A 93 -11.73 1.28 -20.32
N ALA A 94 -12.03 1.04 -19.05
CA ALA A 94 -13.32 0.57 -18.58
C ALA A 94 -13.60 1.02 -17.14
N GLU A 95 -14.86 0.94 -16.72
CA GLU A 95 -15.25 1.16 -15.33
C GLU A 95 -14.66 0.07 -14.42
N GLU A 96 -14.06 0.46 -13.29
CA GLU A 96 -13.42 -0.47 -12.34
C GLU A 96 -14.36 -1.61 -11.93
N ALA A 97 -15.63 -1.29 -11.66
CA ALA A 97 -16.64 -2.27 -11.28
C ALA A 97 -16.87 -3.35 -12.35
N ALA A 98 -16.85 -2.97 -13.64
CA ALA A 98 -16.99 -3.90 -14.74
C ALA A 98 -15.76 -4.82 -14.86
N VAL A 99 -14.56 -4.27 -14.67
CA VAL A 99 -13.31 -5.05 -14.68
C VAL A 99 -13.29 -6.04 -13.51
N ARG A 100 -13.68 -5.62 -12.30
CA ARG A 100 -13.77 -6.48 -11.12
C ARG A 100 -14.77 -7.63 -11.32
N ALA A 101 -15.95 -7.32 -11.87
CA ALA A 101 -16.96 -8.35 -12.18
C ALA A 101 -16.42 -9.36 -13.20
N ALA A 102 -15.78 -8.88 -14.28
CA ALA A 102 -15.16 -9.74 -15.29
C ALA A 102 -14.07 -10.65 -14.70
N LEU A 103 -13.20 -10.11 -13.85
CA LEU A 103 -12.15 -10.88 -13.16
C LEU A 103 -12.74 -11.93 -12.22
N GLY A 104 -13.80 -11.60 -11.48
CA GLY A 104 -14.48 -12.54 -10.59
C GLY A 104 -15.05 -13.76 -11.32
N GLU A 105 -15.51 -13.58 -12.56
CA GLU A 105 -15.99 -14.69 -13.39
C GLU A 105 -14.87 -15.46 -14.09
N LEU A 106 -13.88 -14.76 -14.64
CA LEU A 106 -12.84 -15.36 -15.48
C LEU A 106 -11.69 -15.99 -14.67
N ALA A 107 -11.36 -15.41 -13.52
CA ALA A 107 -10.19 -15.76 -12.73
C ALA A 107 -10.44 -15.57 -11.22
N PRO A 108 -11.36 -16.35 -10.61
CA PRO A 108 -11.72 -16.20 -9.20
C PRO A 108 -10.55 -16.45 -8.21
N THR A 109 -9.46 -17.08 -8.67
CA THR A 109 -8.25 -17.32 -7.88
C THR A 109 -7.21 -16.20 -7.99
N VAL A 110 -7.38 -15.26 -8.93
CA VAL A 110 -6.48 -14.11 -9.10
C VAL A 110 -6.94 -12.98 -8.19
N ARG A 111 -6.00 -12.43 -7.43
CA ARG A 111 -6.26 -11.35 -6.47
C ARG A 111 -6.05 -10.00 -7.12
N ILE A 112 -6.96 -9.07 -6.82
CA ILE A 112 -6.80 -7.65 -7.14
C ILE A 112 -6.08 -7.00 -5.97
N MET A 113 -4.80 -6.71 -6.16
CA MET A 113 -3.92 -6.16 -5.12
C MET A 113 -4.18 -4.69 -4.89
N SER A 114 -4.44 -3.96 -5.98
CA SER A 114 -4.81 -2.56 -5.97
C SER A 114 -5.60 -2.20 -7.23
N ALA A 115 -6.39 -1.14 -7.14
CA ALA A 115 -7.05 -0.51 -8.27
C ALA A 115 -7.04 1.01 -8.09
N GLY A 116 -7.09 1.75 -9.18
CA GLY A 116 -7.09 3.20 -9.19
C GLY A 116 -6.58 3.73 -10.52
N LYS A 117 -5.91 4.88 -10.51
CA LYS A 117 -5.26 5.46 -11.69
C LYS A 117 -3.74 5.32 -11.68
N SER A 118 -3.13 5.26 -10.50
CA SER A 118 -1.68 5.44 -10.31
C SER A 118 -1.04 4.33 -9.48
N ILE A 119 -1.78 3.76 -8.52
CA ILE A 119 -1.26 2.81 -7.55
C ILE A 119 -0.85 1.47 -8.19
N GLU A 120 0.27 0.92 -7.73
CA GLU A 120 0.63 -0.49 -7.90
C GLU A 120 1.03 -1.09 -6.55
N ILE A 121 0.40 -2.20 -6.15
CA ILE A 121 0.76 -2.94 -4.94
C ILE A 121 1.45 -4.25 -5.32
N LEU A 122 2.73 -4.35 -4.97
CA LEU A 122 3.57 -5.53 -5.17
C LEU A 122 4.02 -6.06 -3.81
N LYS A 123 3.59 -7.26 -3.47
CA LYS A 123 3.93 -7.92 -2.21
C LYS A 123 4.16 -9.41 -2.39
N GLY A 124 4.87 -10.02 -1.45
CA GLY A 124 5.16 -11.45 -1.47
C GLY A 124 5.86 -11.93 -0.20
N MET A 125 5.98 -13.25 -0.07
CA MET A 125 6.76 -13.88 1.00
C MET A 125 8.25 -13.89 0.66
N GLY A 126 9.08 -13.74 1.69
CA GLY A 126 10.53 -13.66 1.59
C GLY A 126 11.11 -12.39 2.21
N LEU A 127 12.44 -12.32 2.22
CA LEU A 127 13.17 -11.19 2.79
C LEU A 127 12.91 -9.92 1.98
N PRO A 128 12.96 -8.73 2.59
CA PRO A 128 12.79 -7.46 1.88
C PRO A 128 13.67 -7.33 0.64
N LYS A 129 14.94 -7.72 0.74
CA LYS A 129 15.88 -7.73 -0.39
C LYS A 129 15.42 -8.62 -1.54
N GLU A 130 14.95 -9.84 -1.24
CA GLU A 130 14.45 -10.76 -2.26
C GLU A 130 13.21 -10.21 -2.96
N ILE A 131 12.33 -9.53 -2.21
CA ILE A 131 11.14 -8.88 -2.76
C ILE A 131 11.53 -7.67 -3.63
N SER A 132 12.47 -6.84 -3.18
CA SER A 132 13.01 -5.71 -3.95
C SER A 132 13.58 -6.18 -5.28
N GLU A 133 14.45 -7.19 -5.26
CA GLU A 133 15.09 -7.77 -6.45
C GLU A 133 14.05 -8.42 -7.38
N ARG A 134 13.13 -9.22 -6.83
CA ARG A 134 12.08 -9.93 -7.59
C ARG A 134 11.22 -8.98 -8.41
N PHE A 135 10.85 -7.84 -7.83
CA PHE A 135 9.98 -6.85 -8.47
C PHE A 135 10.75 -5.71 -9.17
N GLY A 136 12.08 -5.75 -9.15
CA GLY A 136 12.93 -4.73 -9.78
C GLY A 136 12.80 -3.34 -9.14
N LEU A 137 12.58 -3.27 -7.82
CA LEU A 137 12.23 -2.06 -7.07
C LEU A 137 13.19 -0.91 -7.35
N GLY A 138 14.51 -1.12 -7.33
CA GLY A 138 15.51 -0.08 -7.60
C GLY A 138 15.36 0.67 -8.93
N SER A 139 14.65 0.10 -9.92
CA SER A 139 14.40 0.71 -11.24
C SER A 139 13.07 1.46 -11.36
N MET A 140 12.19 1.32 -10.37
CA MET A 140 10.84 1.88 -10.40
C MET A 140 10.84 3.39 -10.19
N LYS A 141 9.84 4.06 -10.77
CA LYS A 141 9.68 5.51 -10.80
C LYS A 141 8.30 5.90 -10.31
N GLY A 142 8.18 7.06 -9.70
CA GLY A 142 6.90 7.55 -9.22
C GLY A 142 7.06 8.78 -8.34
N SER A 143 5.93 9.29 -7.86
CA SER A 143 5.88 10.43 -6.93
C SER A 143 6.14 10.01 -5.49
N HIS A 144 5.61 8.86 -5.08
CA HIS A 144 5.75 8.36 -3.73
C HIS A 144 5.53 6.85 -3.65
N ILE A 145 5.98 6.28 -2.53
CA ILE A 145 5.96 4.85 -2.27
C ILE A 145 5.86 4.59 -0.77
N ILE A 146 5.13 3.54 -0.40
CA ILE A 146 4.98 3.08 0.98
C ILE A 146 5.25 1.59 1.00
N GLY A 147 6.00 1.11 1.98
CA GLY A 147 6.41 -0.27 2.08
C GLY A 147 6.37 -0.77 3.51
N HIS A 148 6.37 -2.09 3.61
CA HIS A 148 6.23 -2.77 4.87
C HIS A 148 7.01 -4.08 4.86
N THR A 149 7.61 -4.39 6.00
CA THR A 149 8.26 -5.68 6.28
C THR A 149 7.50 -6.33 7.43
N ARG A 150 7.04 -7.56 7.24
CA ARG A 150 6.16 -8.24 8.21
C ARG A 150 6.95 -9.27 9.00
N MET A 151 6.70 -9.29 10.31
CA MET A 151 6.98 -10.42 11.18
C MET A 151 5.64 -10.96 11.65
N ALA A 152 5.25 -12.13 11.16
CA ALA A 152 4.02 -12.78 11.54
C ALA A 152 4.16 -13.30 12.98
N THR A 153 3.31 -12.80 13.88
CA THR A 153 3.31 -13.22 15.29
C THR A 153 2.26 -14.30 15.55
N GLU A 154 1.04 -14.09 15.07
CA GLU A 154 -0.14 -14.90 15.40
C GLU A 154 -0.88 -15.42 14.16
N SER A 155 -0.47 -15.01 12.96
CA SER A 155 -1.14 -15.33 11.69
C SER A 155 -0.19 -16.04 10.74
N ALA A 156 -0.74 -16.74 9.75
CA ALA A 156 0.06 -17.42 8.75
C ALA A 156 0.94 -16.43 7.95
N VAL A 157 2.14 -16.88 7.57
CA VAL A 157 2.98 -16.20 6.56
C VAL A 157 2.39 -16.55 5.20
N THR A 158 1.71 -15.59 4.60
CA THR A 158 1.02 -15.71 3.31
C THR A 158 1.22 -14.41 2.54
N MET A 159 1.15 -14.47 1.22
CA MET A 159 1.21 -13.27 0.38
C MET A 159 0.03 -12.34 0.69
N GLU A 160 -1.16 -12.89 0.87
CA GLU A 160 -2.39 -12.16 1.14
C GLU A 160 -2.31 -11.39 2.44
N GLY A 161 -1.75 -12.02 3.47
CA GLY A 161 -1.51 -11.41 4.78
C GLY A 161 -0.37 -10.39 4.81
N SER A 162 0.43 -10.29 3.75
CA SER A 162 1.46 -9.25 3.61
C SER A 162 0.83 -7.88 3.38
N HIS A 163 1.52 -6.83 3.79
CA HIS A 163 1.16 -5.45 3.49
C HIS A 163 1.79 -4.99 2.17
N PRO A 164 1.31 -3.90 1.55
CA PRO A 164 0.15 -3.08 1.92
C PRO A 164 -1.23 -3.71 1.62
N PHE A 165 -2.28 -3.15 2.23
CA PHE A 165 -3.68 -3.47 1.93
C PHE A 165 -4.33 -2.32 1.15
N SER A 166 -5.00 -2.63 0.04
CA SER A 166 -5.80 -1.63 -0.69
C SER A 166 -7.10 -1.34 0.07
N THR A 167 -7.51 -0.08 0.05
CA THR A 167 -8.67 0.45 0.80
C THR A 167 -9.67 1.16 -0.11
N GLY A 168 -9.44 1.10 -1.42
CA GLY A 168 -10.22 1.81 -2.43
C GLY A 168 -9.34 2.22 -3.61
N ALA A 169 -9.92 3.02 -4.51
CA ALA A 169 -9.23 3.55 -5.67
C ALA A 169 -8.05 4.44 -5.24
N ASP A 170 -6.84 4.07 -5.67
CA ASP A 170 -5.58 4.76 -5.32
C ASP A 170 -5.35 4.93 -3.81
N LEU A 171 -5.86 4.01 -2.99
CA LEU A 171 -5.69 4.09 -1.54
C LEU A 171 -5.12 2.79 -0.99
N CYS A 172 -4.07 2.92 -0.16
CA CYS A 172 -3.50 1.80 0.57
C CYS A 172 -3.20 2.15 2.03
N LEU A 173 -3.20 1.14 2.89
CA LEU A 173 -2.81 1.24 4.28
C LEU A 173 -1.73 0.21 4.61
N VAL A 174 -0.70 0.67 5.32
CA VAL A 174 0.26 -0.18 6.04
C VAL A 174 0.13 0.07 7.54
N HIS A 175 0.35 -0.97 8.32
CA HIS A 175 0.09 -0.96 9.75
C HIS A 175 1.23 -1.62 10.51
N ASN A 176 1.73 -0.94 11.54
CA ASN A 176 2.60 -1.51 12.54
C ASN A 176 1.86 -1.50 13.86
N GLY A 177 1.56 -2.66 14.42
CA GLY A 177 0.70 -2.67 15.59
C GLY A 177 -0.05 -3.98 15.78
N SER A 178 -1.04 -3.91 16.66
CA SER A 178 -2.03 -4.96 16.89
C SER A 178 -3.32 -4.30 17.35
N LEU A 179 -4.41 -4.62 16.66
CA LEU A 179 -5.74 -4.10 16.99
C LEU A 179 -6.51 -5.14 17.81
N SER A 180 -6.85 -4.81 19.06
CA SER A 180 -7.51 -5.70 20.01
C SER A 180 -8.96 -5.99 19.64
N ASN A 181 -9.65 -5.03 19.00
CA ASN A 181 -11.08 -5.13 18.68
C ASN A 181 -11.38 -5.54 17.22
N HIS A 182 -10.37 -5.95 16.44
CA HIS A 182 -10.51 -6.25 15.00
C HIS A 182 -11.57 -7.31 14.70
N PHE A 183 -11.70 -8.35 15.55
CA PHE A 183 -12.71 -9.40 15.33
C PHE A 183 -14.13 -8.83 15.39
N ARG A 184 -14.43 -8.00 16.40
CA ARG A 184 -15.74 -7.36 16.55
C ARG A 184 -16.02 -6.45 15.36
N LEU A 185 -15.08 -5.57 15.05
CA LEU A 185 -15.21 -4.58 13.97
C LEU A 185 -15.36 -5.25 12.60
N ARG A 186 -14.69 -6.39 12.37
CA ARG A 186 -14.88 -7.21 11.17
C ARG A 186 -16.33 -7.68 11.01
N GLN A 187 -16.98 -8.13 12.09
CA GLN A 187 -18.39 -8.57 12.01
C GLN A 187 -19.34 -7.40 11.76
N GLU A 188 -19.05 -6.24 12.32
CA GLU A 188 -19.82 -5.00 12.08
C GLU A 188 -19.69 -4.57 10.62
N LEU A 189 -18.47 -4.44 10.10
CA LEU A 189 -18.20 -4.02 8.73
C LEU A 189 -18.74 -5.01 7.67
N ARG A 190 -18.78 -6.32 7.97
CA ARG A 190 -19.43 -7.31 7.08
C ARG A 190 -20.93 -7.05 6.92
N ARG A 191 -21.61 -6.54 7.95
CA ARG A 191 -23.04 -6.18 7.87
C ARG A 191 -23.26 -4.93 7.02
N GLU A 192 -22.25 -4.06 6.97
CA GLU A 192 -22.20 -2.87 6.11
C GLU A 192 -21.74 -3.19 4.67
N GLY A 193 -21.52 -4.47 4.33
CA GLY A 193 -21.16 -4.91 2.98
C GLY A 193 -19.66 -4.92 2.66
N ILE A 194 -18.79 -4.72 3.66
CA ILE A 194 -17.34 -4.83 3.48
C ILE A 194 -16.92 -6.31 3.48
N ASN A 195 -16.23 -6.72 2.42
CA ASN A 195 -15.67 -8.06 2.28
C ASN A 195 -14.22 -8.10 2.78
N PHE A 196 -13.82 -9.26 3.28
CA PHE A 196 -12.47 -9.51 3.77
C PHE A 196 -11.96 -10.85 3.27
N ASP A 197 -10.73 -10.85 2.77
CA ASP A 197 -10.04 -12.01 2.21
C ASP A 197 -9.08 -12.67 3.20
N THR A 198 -8.73 -11.99 4.29
CA THR A 198 -7.74 -12.46 5.27
C THR A 198 -8.25 -12.34 6.70
N GLU A 199 -7.52 -12.96 7.62
CA GLU A 199 -7.74 -12.80 9.07
C GLU A 199 -6.91 -11.66 9.67
N ASN A 200 -6.12 -10.94 8.87
CA ASN A 200 -5.24 -9.87 9.33
C ASN A 200 -6.05 -8.69 9.88
N ASP A 201 -5.67 -8.20 11.06
CA ASP A 201 -6.30 -7.05 11.71
C ASP A 201 -6.15 -5.77 10.89
N THR A 202 -5.08 -5.66 10.13
CA THR A 202 -4.82 -4.55 9.23
C THR A 202 -5.86 -4.47 8.12
N GLU A 203 -6.31 -5.61 7.62
CA GLU A 203 -7.38 -5.63 6.63
C GLU A 203 -8.68 -5.06 7.22
N VAL A 204 -8.91 -5.23 8.52
CA VAL A 204 -10.05 -4.62 9.22
C VAL A 204 -9.90 -3.10 9.32
N ALA A 205 -8.70 -2.61 9.65
CA ALA A 205 -8.42 -1.16 9.62
C ALA A 205 -8.61 -0.58 8.21
N ALA A 206 -8.12 -1.29 7.20
CA ALA A 206 -8.31 -0.96 5.80
C ALA A 206 -9.80 -0.91 5.42
N GLY A 207 -10.57 -1.95 5.79
CA GLY A 207 -12.01 -2.01 5.56
C GLY A 207 -12.78 -0.91 6.29
N TYR A 208 -12.36 -0.53 7.50
CA TYR A 208 -12.93 0.59 8.23
C TYR A 208 -12.75 1.90 7.47
N LEU A 209 -11.54 2.21 6.99
CA LEU A 209 -11.31 3.41 6.21
C LEU A 209 -12.11 3.40 4.91
N ALA A 210 -12.14 2.27 4.19
CA ALA A 210 -12.93 2.11 2.98
C ALA A 210 -14.42 2.40 3.24
N TRP A 211 -14.96 1.86 4.33
CA TRP A 211 -16.35 2.09 4.73
C TRP A 211 -16.62 3.57 5.04
N ARG A 212 -15.77 4.23 5.84
CA ARG A 212 -15.94 5.67 6.17
C ARG A 212 -15.94 6.54 4.91
N LEU A 213 -15.03 6.27 3.97
CA LEU A 213 -14.98 6.98 2.70
C LEU A 213 -16.24 6.74 1.85
N GLN A 214 -16.79 5.52 1.85
CA GLN A 214 -18.08 5.22 1.20
C GLN A 214 -19.25 5.97 1.85
N GLN A 215 -19.17 6.29 3.15
CA GLN A 215 -20.16 7.12 3.83
C GLN A 215 -20.00 8.63 3.53
N GLY A 216 -19.02 9.02 2.70
CA GLY A 216 -18.79 10.40 2.30
C GLY A 216 -17.83 11.18 3.21
N ASP A 217 -17.14 10.51 4.14
CA ASP A 217 -16.11 11.16 4.94
C ASP A 217 -14.91 11.55 4.09
N SER A 218 -14.25 12.65 4.46
CA SER A 218 -12.91 12.93 3.98
C SER A 218 -11.90 11.94 4.58
N LEU A 219 -10.75 11.74 3.94
CA LEU A 219 -9.68 10.90 4.48
C LEU A 219 -9.27 11.33 5.90
N LYS A 220 -9.17 12.64 6.12
CA LYS A 220 -8.91 13.21 7.44
C LYS A 220 -9.95 12.79 8.46
N THR A 221 -11.23 12.94 8.13
CA THR A 221 -12.34 12.57 9.02
C THR A 221 -12.32 11.06 9.31
N ALA A 222 -12.10 10.24 8.28
CA ALA A 222 -12.00 8.79 8.43
C ALA A 222 -10.85 8.38 9.37
N LEU A 223 -9.66 8.97 9.21
CA LEU A 223 -8.49 8.70 10.05
C LEU A 223 -8.67 9.22 11.48
N ASP A 224 -9.18 10.44 11.66
CA ASP A 224 -9.49 10.98 13.00
C ASP A 224 -10.48 10.06 13.73
N SER A 225 -11.54 9.62 13.05
CA SER A 225 -12.53 8.70 13.64
C SER A 225 -11.96 7.31 13.98
N SER A 226 -10.89 6.90 13.29
CA SER A 226 -10.22 5.62 13.53
C SER A 226 -9.51 5.59 14.88
N LEU A 227 -9.11 6.75 15.43
CA LEU A 227 -8.50 6.86 16.76
C LEU A 227 -9.47 6.44 17.88
N GLU A 228 -10.77 6.60 17.67
CA GLU A 228 -11.80 6.19 18.64
C GLU A 228 -12.32 4.78 18.34
N ALA A 229 -12.44 4.43 17.06
CA ALA A 229 -13.04 3.17 16.64
C ALA A 229 -12.09 1.96 16.77
N LEU A 230 -10.78 2.18 16.58
CA LEU A 230 -9.77 1.13 16.62
C LEU A 230 -9.12 1.09 18.00
N ASP A 231 -9.22 -0.08 18.65
CA ASP A 231 -8.59 -0.32 19.94
C ASP A 231 -7.32 -1.14 19.74
N GLY A 232 -6.27 -0.83 20.51
CA GLY A 232 -4.94 -1.40 20.38
C GLY A 232 -3.85 -0.36 20.12
N PHE A 233 -2.71 -0.83 19.61
CA PHE A 233 -1.56 0.01 19.31
C PHE A 233 -1.30 -0.02 17.83
N PHE A 234 -1.12 1.15 17.20
CA PHE A 234 -0.92 1.22 15.77
C PHE A 234 -0.14 2.46 15.34
N THR A 235 0.71 2.26 14.35
CA THR A 235 1.16 3.31 13.43
C THR A 235 0.63 2.95 12.06
N PHE A 236 -0.11 3.87 11.45
CA PHE A 236 -0.51 3.76 10.06
C PHE A 236 0.33 4.67 9.18
N ALA A 237 0.71 4.16 8.01
CA ALA A 237 1.03 5.00 6.87
C ALA A 237 0.04 4.70 5.74
N ILE A 238 -0.47 5.77 5.12
CA ILE A 238 -1.54 5.72 4.14
C ILE A 238 -1.03 6.39 2.87
N GLY A 239 -1.22 5.72 1.75
CA GLY A 239 -0.93 6.27 0.43
C GLY A 239 -2.25 6.61 -0.24
N THR A 240 -2.27 7.74 -0.93
CA THR A 240 -3.39 8.24 -1.73
C THR A 240 -2.86 8.58 -3.11
N ARG A 241 -3.71 8.71 -4.13
CA ARG A 241 -3.30 9.13 -5.48
C ARG A 241 -2.29 10.28 -5.50
N ASN A 242 -2.51 11.29 -4.65
CA ASN A 242 -1.74 12.54 -4.66
C ASN A 242 -0.86 12.73 -3.43
N GLY A 243 -0.76 11.77 -2.51
CA GLY A 243 -0.22 12.09 -1.20
C GLY A 243 0.02 10.94 -0.25
N PHE A 244 0.60 11.30 0.88
CA PHE A 244 1.13 10.43 1.91
C PHE A 244 0.64 10.91 3.27
N ALA A 245 0.13 10.01 4.11
CA ALA A 245 -0.31 10.35 5.46
C ALA A 245 0.23 9.38 6.50
N VAL A 246 0.47 9.89 7.71
CA VAL A 246 0.94 9.11 8.87
C VAL A 246 0.13 9.50 10.10
N ILE A 247 -0.31 8.49 10.84
CA ILE A 247 -1.00 8.66 12.12
C ILE A 247 -0.57 7.57 13.10
N ARG A 248 -0.47 7.92 14.38
CA ARG A 248 -0.15 7.00 15.48
C ARG A 248 -1.30 6.95 16.47
N ASP A 249 -1.42 5.80 17.14
CA ASP A 249 -2.32 5.64 18.27
C ASP A 249 -2.03 6.69 19.39
N PRO A 250 -3.01 6.98 20.26
CA PRO A 250 -2.85 8.00 21.31
C PRO A 250 -1.74 7.71 22.34
N ILE A 251 -1.26 6.47 22.41
CA ILE A 251 -0.18 6.05 23.31
C ILE A 251 1.17 6.09 22.58
N ALA A 252 1.17 6.05 21.26
CA ALA A 252 2.34 6.06 20.40
C ALA A 252 3.30 4.89 20.72
N CYS A 253 2.74 3.71 21.00
CA CYS A 253 3.50 2.55 21.47
C CYS A 253 4.49 2.02 20.41
N LYS A 254 4.16 2.16 19.12
CA LYS A 254 5.04 1.74 18.02
C LYS A 254 5.95 2.88 17.57
N PRO A 255 7.25 2.62 17.32
CA PRO A 255 8.19 3.66 16.90
C PRO A 255 7.88 4.14 15.49
N ALA A 256 8.04 5.43 15.28
CA ALA A 256 7.92 6.07 13.98
C ALA A 256 8.77 7.34 13.97
N ILE A 257 9.50 7.56 12.89
CA ILE A 257 10.36 8.71 12.69
C ILE A 257 10.00 9.32 11.35
N LEU A 258 9.84 10.64 11.34
CA LEU A 258 9.67 11.45 10.14
C LEU A 258 10.95 12.23 9.89
N ALA A 259 11.32 12.34 8.62
CA ALA A 259 12.37 13.22 8.13
C ALA A 259 11.81 14.05 6.97
N GLU A 260 12.05 15.36 7.00
CA GLU A 260 11.57 16.27 5.96
C GLU A 260 12.68 17.20 5.49
N THR A 261 12.79 17.30 4.17
CA THR A 261 13.64 18.25 3.44
C THR A 261 12.78 19.06 2.47
N ASP A 262 13.41 19.95 1.71
CA ASP A 262 12.74 20.61 0.58
C ASP A 262 12.42 19.64 -0.56
N ASP A 263 13.16 18.52 -0.65
CA ASP A 263 13.06 17.56 -1.74
C ASP A 263 12.09 16.40 -1.44
N TYR A 264 11.94 16.01 -0.18
CA TYR A 264 11.13 14.85 0.19
C TYR A 264 10.61 14.89 1.64
N VAL A 265 9.66 14.00 1.90
CA VAL A 265 9.25 13.53 3.21
C VAL A 265 9.49 12.04 3.27
N ALA A 266 10.12 11.57 4.35
CA ALA A 266 10.32 10.16 4.59
C ALA A 266 9.80 9.76 5.97
N MET A 267 9.29 8.54 6.06
CA MET A 267 8.85 7.93 7.30
C MET A 267 9.50 6.56 7.42
N ALA A 268 9.93 6.21 8.63
CA ALA A 268 10.37 4.85 8.93
C ALA A 268 10.07 4.47 10.38
N SER A 269 9.98 3.17 10.65
CA SER A 269 9.95 2.66 12.03
C SER A 269 11.27 2.91 12.77
N GLU A 270 12.40 2.99 12.06
CA GLU A 270 13.72 3.24 12.65
C GLU A 270 14.56 4.16 11.75
N TYR A 271 15.41 4.98 12.39
CA TYR A 271 16.20 6.00 11.70
C TYR A 271 17.20 5.41 10.70
N GLN A 272 17.69 4.20 10.95
CA GLN A 272 18.63 3.51 10.06
C GLN A 272 18.09 3.41 8.63
N ALA A 273 16.78 3.19 8.44
CA ALA A 273 16.16 3.14 7.13
C ALA A 273 16.18 4.50 6.39
N LEU A 274 16.32 5.62 7.10
CA LEU A 274 16.39 6.95 6.50
C LEU A 274 17.83 7.38 6.18
N SER A 275 18.82 6.70 6.76
CA SER A 275 20.22 7.14 6.77
C SER A 275 20.90 7.18 5.39
N SER A 276 20.36 6.47 4.40
CA SER A 276 20.86 6.47 3.02
C SER A 276 20.26 7.57 2.14
N LEU A 277 19.24 8.30 2.64
CA LEU A 277 18.58 9.32 1.84
C LEU A 277 19.49 10.54 1.65
N PRO A 278 19.47 11.18 0.46
CA PRO A 278 20.28 12.35 0.19
C PRO A 278 19.88 13.50 1.12
N GLY A 279 20.87 14.21 1.69
CA GLY A 279 20.61 15.37 2.54
C GLY A 279 19.96 15.05 3.89
N ILE A 280 19.90 13.77 4.31
CA ILE A 280 19.31 13.35 5.59
C ILE A 280 19.97 14.05 6.78
N GLU A 281 21.25 14.41 6.68
CA GLU A 281 22.00 15.12 7.72
C GLU A 281 21.53 16.56 7.96
N LYS A 282 20.76 17.12 7.01
CA LYS A 282 20.14 18.46 7.09
C LYS A 282 18.63 18.39 7.27
N ALA A 283 18.04 17.19 7.23
CA ALA A 283 16.60 17.02 7.34
C ALA A 283 16.11 17.45 8.73
N LYS A 284 14.90 18.00 8.78
CA LYS A 284 14.17 18.10 10.04
C LYS A 284 13.73 16.69 10.40
N VAL A 285 14.21 16.15 11.52
CA VAL A 285 13.87 14.79 12.00
C VAL A 285 13.09 14.90 13.30
N TRP A 286 11.96 14.20 13.39
CA TRP A 286 11.12 14.17 14.59
C TRP A 286 10.32 12.88 14.69
N GLU A 287 9.85 12.57 15.90
CA GLU A 287 8.82 11.55 16.08
C GLU A 287 7.42 12.17 15.91
N PRO A 288 6.51 11.57 15.13
CA PRO A 288 5.14 12.05 15.02
C PRO A 288 4.46 12.05 16.40
N VAL A 289 3.77 13.15 16.72
CA VAL A 289 3.05 13.30 17.99
C VAL A 289 1.89 12.28 18.05
N PRO A 290 1.61 11.66 19.21
CA PRO A 290 0.48 10.74 19.37
C PRO A 290 -0.85 11.37 18.94
N ALA A 291 -1.75 10.57 18.38
CA ALA A 291 -3.08 11.00 17.93
C ALA A 291 -3.07 12.24 16.99
N THR A 292 -1.94 12.51 16.35
CA THR A 292 -1.78 13.63 15.41
C THR A 292 -1.53 13.07 14.03
N MET A 293 -2.34 13.52 13.07
CA MET A 293 -2.20 13.13 11.68
C MET A 293 -1.31 14.12 10.93
N TYR A 294 -0.39 13.57 10.13
CA TYR A 294 0.49 14.31 9.23
C TYR A 294 0.12 13.94 7.80
N ILE A 295 -0.12 14.92 6.94
CA ILE A 295 -0.50 14.73 5.54
C ILE A 295 0.40 15.58 4.65
N TRP A 296 0.88 14.99 3.57
CA TRP A 296 1.53 15.69 2.47
C TRP A 296 0.85 15.31 1.16
N GLU A 297 0.40 16.32 0.42
CA GLU A 297 -0.33 16.16 -0.82
C GLU A 297 0.28 17.04 -1.91
N ARG A 298 0.20 16.56 -3.15
CA ARG A 298 0.44 17.37 -4.34
C ARG A 298 -0.81 18.15 -4.67
N GLU A 299 -0.64 19.35 -5.21
CA GLU A 299 -1.73 20.04 -5.87
C GLU A 299 -2.21 19.19 -7.05
N SER A 300 -3.51 18.93 -7.12
CA SER A 300 -4.13 18.22 -8.24
C SER A 300 -3.94 19.04 -9.51
N ALA A 301 -3.31 18.44 -10.53
CA ALA A 301 -3.24 19.01 -11.87
C ALA A 301 -4.60 18.99 -12.58
#